data_AF-A0A2H5UYF9-F1
#
_entry.id   AF-A0A2H5UYF9-F1
#
_cell.length_a   1.000
_cell.length_b   1.000
_cell.length_c   1.000
_cell.angle_alpha   90.00
_cell.angle_beta   90.00
_cell.angle_gamma   90.00
#
_symmetry.space_group_name_H-M   'P 1'
#
loop_
_entity.id
_entity.type
_entity.pdbx_description
1 polymer ?
#
loop_
_entity_poly.entity_id
_entity_poly.type
_entity_poly.pdbx_seq_one_letter_code
_entity_poly.pdbx_strand_id
1 'polypeptide(L)'
;METRYFVEVKEAEKPLKYDAAVAETIKGVVKGKMLARMKREYVECPLASEKVAFLTCFVCVSHIRRVRGIVHCAGIEKKVRS
;
A
#
# COMPACT_ATOMS: atom_id res chain seq x y z
N MET A 1 5.01 16.52 1.07
CA MET A 1 4.95 15.68 2.28
C MET A 1 6.34 15.17 2.58
N GLU A 2 6.80 15.32 3.83
CA GLU A 2 8.08 14.77 4.29
C GLU A 2 7.94 13.28 4.60
N THR A 3 9.02 12.52 4.42
CA THR A 3 9.04 11.08 4.74
C THR A 3 9.35 10.89 6.21
N ARG A 4 8.45 10.27 6.97
CA ARG A 4 8.67 9.90 8.38
C ARG A 4 9.10 8.45 8.55
N TYR A 5 8.61 7.56 7.68
CA TYR A 5 8.91 6.13 7.74
C TYR A 5 9.34 5.60 6.38
N PHE A 6 10.31 4.69 6.41
CA PHE A 6 10.73 3.88 5.28
C PHE A 6 10.27 2.46 5.54
N VAL A 7 9.34 1.96 4.72
CA VAL A 7 8.69 0.67 4.94
C VAL A 7 8.97 -0.27 3.77
N GLU A 8 9.53 -1.44 4.05
CA GLU A 8 9.83 -2.42 3.01
C GLU A 8 8.55 -3.10 2.49
N VAL A 9 8.47 -3.25 1.18
CA VAL A 9 7.44 -4.06 0.51
C VAL A 9 7.92 -5.50 0.48
N LYS A 10 7.14 -6.38 1.10
CA LYS A 10 7.38 -7.83 1.15
C LYS A 10 6.35 -8.56 0.28
N GLU A 11 6.70 -9.72 -0.23
CA GLU A 11 5.78 -10.60 -0.94
C GLU A 11 5.21 -11.67 -0.01
N ALA A 12 3.94 -11.98 -0.18
CA ALA A 12 3.22 -13.05 0.49
C ALA A 12 2.89 -14.16 -0.51
N GLU A 13 2.78 -15.39 -0.01
CA GLU A 13 2.42 -16.56 -0.83
C GLU A 13 0.99 -16.46 -1.38
N LYS A 14 0.10 -15.75 -0.66
CA LYS A 14 -1.32 -15.57 -1.00
C LYS A 14 -1.68 -14.09 -1.08
N PRO A 15 -2.66 -13.71 -1.92
CA PRO A 15 -3.17 -12.35 -1.96
C PRO A 15 -3.72 -11.91 -0.59
N LEU A 16 -3.33 -10.72 -0.12
CA LEU A 16 -3.91 -10.16 1.09
C LEU A 16 -5.27 -9.53 0.79
N LYS A 17 -6.17 -9.57 1.78
CA LYS A 17 -7.46 -8.90 1.70
C LYS A 17 -7.29 -7.37 1.72
N TYR A 18 -8.12 -6.68 0.96
CA TYR A 18 -8.25 -5.22 0.95
C TYR A 18 -9.73 -4.86 0.75
N ASP A 19 -10.13 -3.68 1.22
CA ASP A 19 -11.52 -3.25 1.21
C ASP A 19 -12.04 -2.88 -0.19
N ALA A 20 -13.36 -2.89 -0.36
CA ALA A 20 -14.00 -2.51 -1.61
C ALA A 20 -13.67 -1.06 -2.03
N ALA A 21 -13.56 -0.14 -1.07
CA ALA A 21 -13.16 1.25 -1.35
C ALA A 21 -11.76 1.32 -1.99
N VAL A 22 -10.82 0.50 -1.49
CA VAL A 22 -9.48 0.36 -2.07
C VAL A 22 -9.59 -0.18 -3.49
N ALA A 23 -10.43 -1.20 -3.72
CA ALA A 23 -10.67 -1.75 -5.05
C ALA A 23 -11.14 -0.68 -6.04
N GLU A 24 -12.13 0.14 -5.66
CA GLU A 24 -12.64 1.22 -6.51
C GLU A 24 -11.57 2.28 -6.81
N THR A 25 -10.79 2.72 -5.82
CA THR A 25 -9.73 3.71 -6.05
C THR A 25 -8.63 3.22 -6.98
N ILE A 26 -8.36 1.90 -7.00
CA ILE A 26 -7.31 1.33 -7.85
C ILE A 26 -7.83 1.04 -9.27
N LYS A 27 -9.14 0.89 -9.46
CA LYS A 27 -9.75 0.69 -10.79
C LYS A 27 -9.35 1.85 -11.70
N GLY A 28 -8.57 1.52 -12.73
CA GLY A 28 -8.09 2.50 -13.72
C GLY A 28 -6.70 3.06 -13.44
N VAL A 29 -6.23 3.08 -12.19
CA VAL A 29 -4.89 3.56 -11.79
C VAL A 29 -3.81 2.49 -12.03
N VAL A 30 -4.10 1.24 -11.65
CA VAL A 30 -3.16 0.11 -11.81
C VAL A 30 -3.82 -0.97 -12.66
N LYS A 31 -3.19 -1.37 -13.78
CA LYS A 31 -3.77 -2.31 -14.76
C LYS A 31 -2.96 -3.61 -14.91
N GLY A 32 -3.66 -4.67 -15.27
CA GLY A 32 -3.08 -5.93 -15.78
C GLY A 32 -2.14 -6.65 -14.82
N LYS A 33 -0.97 -7.07 -15.34
CA LYS A 33 0.04 -7.87 -14.62
C LYS A 33 0.57 -7.18 -13.35
N MET A 34 0.63 -5.85 -13.34
CA MET A 34 1.12 -5.09 -12.19
C MET A 34 0.19 -5.22 -10.98
N LEU A 35 -1.13 -5.15 -11.21
CA LEU A 35 -2.13 -5.35 -10.15
C LEU A 35 -2.04 -6.76 -9.58
N ALA A 36 -1.86 -7.78 -10.42
CA ALA A 36 -1.72 -9.16 -9.98
C ALA A 36 -0.47 -9.38 -9.11
N ARG A 37 0.64 -8.69 -9.40
CA ARG A 37 1.82 -8.68 -8.53
C ARG A 37 1.54 -7.99 -7.20
N MET A 38 1.01 -6.76 -7.25
CA MET A 38 0.75 -5.95 -6.05
C MET A 38 -0.25 -6.58 -5.08
N LYS A 39 -1.18 -7.42 -5.56
CA LYS A 39 -2.10 -8.18 -4.70
C LYS A 39 -1.39 -9.12 -3.73
N ARG A 40 -0.21 -9.62 -4.10
CA ARG A 40 0.64 -10.49 -3.26
C ARG A 40 1.68 -9.70 -2.48
N GLU A 41 1.74 -8.38 -2.63
CA GLU A 41 2.66 -7.54 -1.88
C GLU A 41 1.97 -7.02 -0.61
N TYR A 42 2.73 -6.87 0.46
CA TYR A 42 2.29 -6.28 1.73
C TYR A 42 3.39 -5.41 2.34
N VAL A 43 3.00 -4.60 3.32
CA VAL A 43 3.91 -3.81 4.14
C VAL A 43 3.55 -4.00 5.61
N GLU A 44 4.53 -3.87 6.49
CA GLU A 44 4.30 -3.76 7.94
C GLU A 44 3.99 -2.30 8.26
N CYS A 45 2.71 -1.98 8.46
CA CYS A 45 2.27 -0.60 8.59
C CYS A 45 2.72 -0.04 9.95
N PRO A 46 3.52 1.04 10.01
CA PRO A 46 3.97 1.61 11.28
C PRO A 46 2.84 2.27 12.07
N LEU A 47 1.70 2.60 11.43
CA LEU A 47 0.55 3.24 12.08
C LEU A 47 -0.46 2.26 12.66
N ALA A 48 -0.55 1.05 12.09
CA ALA A 48 -1.50 0.03 12.53
C ALA A 48 -0.83 -1.16 13.22
N SER A 49 0.50 -1.18 13.26
CA SER A 49 1.30 -2.27 13.87
C SER A 49 0.91 -3.66 13.34
N GLU A 50 0.46 -3.73 12.09
CA GLU A 50 -0.03 -4.95 11.44
C GLU A 50 0.44 -5.01 9.98
N LYS A 51 0.35 -6.22 9.39
CA LYS A 51 0.57 -6.43 7.96
C LYS A 51 -0.64 -5.93 7.19
N VAL A 52 -0.43 -5.00 6.26
CA VAL A 52 -1.49 -4.50 5.37
C VAL A 52 -1.14 -4.79 3.92
N ALA A 53 -2.15 -5.07 3.10
CA ALA A 53 -1.96 -5.24 1.67
C ALA A 53 -1.29 -4.00 1.08
N PHE A 54 -0.32 -4.18 0.18
CA PHE A 54 0.40 -3.06 -0.43
C PHE A 54 -0.58 -2.15 -1.20
N LEU A 55 -1.62 -2.71 -1.80
CA LEU A 55 -2.70 -1.96 -2.44
C LEU A 55 -3.41 -0.99 -1.48
N THR A 56 -3.69 -1.42 -0.24
CA THR A 56 -4.24 -0.55 0.80
C THR A 56 -3.26 0.56 1.18
N CYS A 57 -1.96 0.24 1.27
CA CYS A 57 -0.91 1.23 1.51
C CYS A 57 -0.79 2.23 0.35
N PHE A 58 -0.86 1.77 -0.89
CA PHE A 58 -0.67 2.57 -2.10
C PHE A 58 -1.66 3.73 -2.22
N VAL A 59 -2.92 3.50 -1.82
CA VAL A 59 -3.98 4.53 -1.83
C VAL A 59 -4.11 5.29 -0.51
N CYS A 60 -3.23 5.04 0.45
CA CYS A 60 -3.28 5.65 1.77
C CYS A 60 -2.90 7.14 1.73
N VAL A 61 -3.54 7.96 2.56
CA VAL A 61 -3.20 9.39 2.74
C VAL A 61 -1.74 9.61 3.13
N SER A 62 -1.15 8.63 3.83
CA SER A 62 0.25 8.67 4.26
C SER A 62 1.23 8.17 3.21
N HIS A 63 0.78 7.59 2.09
CA HIS A 63 1.70 7.11 1.06
C HIS A 63 2.23 8.28 0.21
N ILE A 64 3.56 8.37 0.12
CA ILE A 64 4.24 9.37 -0.71
C ILE A 64 4.66 8.73 -2.04
N ARG A 65 5.48 7.68 -1.98
CA ARG A 65 6.02 6.97 -3.15
C ARG A 65 6.65 5.63 -2.76
N ARG A 66 6.85 4.75 -3.75
CA ARG A 66 7.68 3.55 -3.65
C ARG A 66 8.95 3.70 -4.49
N VAL A 67 10.12 3.49 -3.90
CA VAL A 67 11.42 3.52 -4.58
C VAL A 67 12.17 2.24 -4.24
N ARG A 68 12.54 1.44 -5.26
CA ARG A 68 13.31 0.19 -5.11
C ARG A 68 12.77 -0.78 -4.02
N GLY A 69 11.44 -0.89 -3.90
CA GLY A 69 10.82 -1.77 -2.89
C GLY A 69 10.60 -1.13 -1.52
N ILE A 70 10.98 0.13 -1.32
CA ILE A 70 10.77 0.87 -0.08
C ILE A 70 9.67 1.90 -0.28
N VAL A 71 8.65 1.88 0.57
CA VAL A 71 7.61 2.89 0.67
C VAL A 71 8.09 4.02 1.56
N HIS A 72 8.04 5.22 1.01
CA HIS A 72 8.15 6.47 1.76
C HIS A 72 6.77 6.82 2.31
N CYS A 73 6.65 6.82 3.63
CA CYS A 73 5.40 7.07 4.34
C CYS A 73 5.50 8.37 5.15
N ALA A 74 4.51 9.25 4.99
CA ALA A 74 4.39 10.50 5.70
C ALA A 74 3.95 10.32 7.16
N GLY A 75 3.37 9.17 7.52
CA GLY A 75 2.96 8.88 8.90
C GLY A 75 1.91 9.83 9.46
N ILE A 76 0.92 10.21 8.63
CA ILE A 76 -0.17 11.11 9.03
C ILE A 76 -1.29 10.28 9.64
N GLU A 77 -1.98 9.48 8.82
CA GLU A 77 -3.05 8.55 9.22
C GLU A 77 -3.14 7.33 8.27
N LYS A 78 -3.73 6.22 8.75
CA LYS A 78 -4.12 5.07 7.91
C LYS A 78 -5.55 5.28 7.40
N LYS A 79 -5.70 6.04 6.31
CA LYS A 79 -6.99 6.32 5.67
C LYS A 79 -6.84 6.25 4.14
N VAL A 80 -7.85 5.72 3.46
CA VAL A 80 -7.90 5.73 1.98
C VAL A 80 -8.11 7.17 1.50
N ARG A 81 -7.35 7.62 0.51
CA ARG A 81 -7.62 8.87 -0.21
C ARG A 81 -8.89 8.64 -1.05
N SER A 82 -10.03 9.08 -0.51
CA SER A 82 -11.31 9.16 -1.24
C SER A 82 -11.29 10.33 -2.20
#